data_AF-A0A9E0TQ43-F1
#
_entry.id   AF-A0A9E0TQ43-F1
#
_cell.length_a   1.000
_cell.length_b   1.000
_cell.length_c   1.000
_cell.angle_alpha   90.00
_cell.angle_beta   90.00
_cell.angle_gamma   90.00
#
_symmetry.space_group_name_H-M   'P 1'
#
loop_
_entity.id
_entity.type
_entity.pdbx_description
1 polymer ?
#
loop_
_entity_poly.entity_id
_entity_poly.type
_entity_poly.pdbx_seq_one_letter_code
_entity_poly.pdbx_strand_id
1 'polypeptide(L)'
;MSESTKLDWTNGGENILAAEKLAAVREHLSKVGNIAVAHWHYCGARAPTPLAFDDFDLFEEYLKRDVRPGDAIDVYSFPHGSKTIAIGKFPDSEGRVPIGGAY
;
A
#
# COMPACT_ATOMS: atom_id res chain seq x y z
N MET A 1 13.43 -17.57 -27.58
CA MET A 1 13.71 -17.39 -26.14
C MET A 1 13.11 -16.04 -25.75
N SER A 2 11.92 -16.00 -25.16
CA SER A 2 11.36 -14.73 -24.70
C SER A 2 12.14 -14.30 -23.47
N GLU A 3 12.76 -13.11 -23.52
CA GLU A 3 13.25 -12.44 -22.32
C GLU A 3 12.08 -12.36 -21.34
N SER A 4 12.19 -13.11 -20.25
CA SER A 4 11.39 -12.86 -19.05
C SER A 4 11.75 -11.45 -18.62
N THR A 5 10.83 -10.49 -18.80
CA THR A 5 10.97 -9.13 -18.30
C THR A 5 11.20 -9.21 -16.80
N LYS A 6 12.46 -9.10 -16.37
CA LYS A 6 12.78 -8.83 -14.98
C LYS A 6 12.10 -7.51 -14.66
N LEU A 7 11.15 -7.55 -13.73
CA LEU A 7 10.58 -6.32 -13.18
C LEU A 7 11.72 -5.61 -12.46
N ASP A 8 12.07 -4.42 -12.94
CA ASP A 8 13.10 -3.59 -12.32
C ASP A 8 12.58 -3.07 -10.97
N TRP A 9 13.45 -3.00 -9.97
CA TRP A 9 13.14 -2.50 -8.63
C TRP A 9 13.91 -1.21 -8.37
N THR A 10 13.28 -0.24 -7.70
CA THR A 10 13.85 1.09 -7.47
C THR A 10 13.64 1.57 -6.04
N ASN A 11 14.60 2.34 -5.52
CA ASN A 11 14.47 3.07 -4.25
C ASN A 11 13.71 4.40 -4.39
N GLY A 12 13.44 4.85 -5.62
CA GLY A 12 12.76 6.12 -5.90
C GLY A 12 11.25 5.99 -6.16
N GLY A 13 10.67 4.81 -5.96
CA GLY A 13 9.24 4.59 -6.18
C GLY A 13 8.39 4.90 -4.95
N GLU A 14 7.07 4.96 -5.15
CA GLU A 14 6.11 5.21 -4.07
C GLU A 14 6.15 4.06 -3.04
N ASN A 15 6.68 4.32 -1.85
CA ASN A 15 6.78 3.34 -0.75
C ASN A 15 5.68 3.63 0.28
N ILE A 16 4.81 2.66 0.56
CA ILE A 16 3.72 2.83 1.54
C ILE A 16 4.25 3.00 2.98
N LEU A 17 5.45 2.50 3.26
CA LEU A 17 6.14 2.62 4.55
C LEU A 17 6.90 3.94 4.70
N ALA A 18 6.85 4.84 3.72
CA ALA A 18 7.46 6.16 3.85
C ALA A 18 6.82 6.92 5.02
N ALA A 19 7.64 7.61 5.81
CA ALA A 19 7.23 8.21 7.08
C ALA A 19 6.08 9.21 6.91
N GLU A 20 6.09 9.99 5.83
CA GLU A 20 5.04 10.94 5.48
C GLU A 20 3.70 10.28 5.15
N LYS A 21 3.72 9.07 4.56
CA LYS A 21 2.51 8.31 4.24
C LYS A 21 1.89 7.73 5.51
N LEU A 22 2.72 7.10 6.35
CA LEU A 22 2.28 6.57 7.64
C LEU A 22 1.78 7.69 8.56
N ALA A 23 2.44 8.84 8.58
CA ALA A 23 1.98 10.01 9.33
C ALA A 23 0.63 10.52 8.82
N ALA A 24 0.42 10.61 7.51
CA ALA A 24 -0.86 11.03 6.93
C ALA A 24 -2.01 10.07 7.29
N VAL A 25 -1.76 8.76 7.27
CA VAL A 25 -2.74 7.74 7.68
C VAL A 25 -3.06 7.87 9.17
N ARG A 26 -2.03 7.97 10.03
CA ARG A 26 -2.20 8.14 11.48
C ARG A 26 -3.00 9.40 11.81
N GLU A 27 -2.65 10.52 11.18
CA GLU A 27 -3.34 11.79 11.35
C GLU A 27 -4.81 11.68 10.93
N HIS A 28 -5.09 11.09 9.76
CA HIS A 28 -6.46 10.91 9.30
C HIS A 28 -7.29 10.07 10.28
N LEU A 29 -6.76 8.92 10.70
CA LEU A 29 -7.43 8.04 11.66
C LEU A 29 -7.72 8.76 12.98
N SER A 30 -6.78 9.54 13.52
CA SER A 30 -7.02 10.31 14.75
C SER A 30 -8.14 11.37 14.63
N LYS A 31 -8.39 11.89 13.41
CA LYS A 31 -9.38 12.95 13.17
C LYS A 31 -10.75 12.41 12.76
N VAL A 32 -10.76 11.36 11.96
CA VAL A 32 -11.97 10.83 11.31
C VAL A 32 -12.40 9.49 11.91
N GLY A 33 -11.45 8.72 12.43
CA GLY A 33 -11.70 7.43 13.09
C GLY A 33 -11.82 6.23 12.15
N ASN A 34 -11.66 6.39 10.83
CA ASN A 34 -11.62 5.27 9.90
C ASN A 34 -10.93 5.59 8.57
N ILE A 35 -10.49 4.54 7.88
CA ILE A 35 -9.99 4.54 6.51
C ILE A 35 -10.51 3.32 5.76
N ALA A 36 -10.59 3.44 4.44
CA ALA A 36 -10.74 2.30 3.53
C ALA A 36 -9.40 2.02 2.85
N VAL A 37 -9.09 0.74 2.65
CA VAL A 37 -7.85 0.29 2.02
C VAL A 37 -8.17 -0.67 0.88
N ALA A 38 -7.56 -0.44 -0.28
CA ALA A 38 -7.51 -1.41 -1.37
C ALA A 38 -6.10 -2.02 -1.41
N HIS A 39 -6.02 -3.32 -1.13
CA HIS A 39 -4.77 -4.08 -1.22
C HIS A 39 -4.70 -4.83 -2.56
N TRP A 40 -3.84 -4.36 -3.45
CA TRP A 40 -3.52 -4.95 -4.74
C TRP A 40 -2.35 -5.93 -4.61
N HIS A 41 -2.60 -7.18 -4.99
CA HIS A 41 -1.64 -8.28 -4.83
C HIS A 41 -0.72 -8.35 -6.04
N TYR A 42 0.57 -8.09 -5.82
CA TYR A 42 1.59 -8.15 -6.85
C TYR A 42 1.71 -9.55 -7.43
N CYS A 43 1.59 -9.65 -8.76
CA CYS A 43 1.51 -10.92 -9.50
C CYS A 43 0.40 -11.87 -9.01
N GLY A 44 -0.62 -11.37 -8.29
CA GLY A 44 -1.70 -12.19 -7.73
C GLY A 44 -2.81 -12.56 -8.72
N ALA A 45 -2.88 -11.89 -9.87
CA ALA A 45 -3.91 -12.06 -10.90
C ALA A 45 -5.35 -12.08 -10.34
N ARG A 46 -5.62 -11.20 -9.36
CA ARG A 46 -6.90 -11.11 -8.66
C ARG A 46 -7.29 -9.65 -8.40
N ALA A 47 -8.57 -9.43 -8.16
CA ALA A 47 -9.11 -8.15 -7.69
C ALA A 47 -8.47 -7.75 -6.35
N PRO A 48 -8.42 -6.44 -6.02
CA PRO A 48 -7.89 -5.98 -4.76
C PRO A 48 -8.74 -6.50 -3.60
N THR A 49 -8.10 -6.75 -2.45
CA THR A 49 -8.81 -7.06 -1.22
C THR A 49 -9.27 -5.75 -0.58
N PRO A 50 -10.58 -5.49 -0.46
CA PRO A 50 -11.09 -4.33 0.24
C PRO A 50 -11.00 -4.55 1.75
N LEU A 51 -10.51 -3.53 2.47
CA LEU A 51 -10.32 -3.54 3.91
C LEU A 51 -10.78 -2.19 4.48
N ALA A 52 -11.05 -2.18 5.78
CA ALA A 52 -11.28 -0.96 6.53
C ALA A 52 -10.59 -1.08 7.88
N PHE A 53 -10.05 0.04 8.36
CA PHE A 53 -9.38 0.12 9.65
C PHE A 53 -9.89 1.37 10.37
N ASP A 54 -10.10 1.25 11.68
CA ASP A 54 -10.43 2.34 12.60
C ASP A 54 -9.28 2.68 13.55
N ASP A 55 -8.25 1.84 13.57
CA ASP A 55 -7.07 1.97 14.39
C ASP A 55 -5.78 1.90 13.54
N PHE A 56 -4.80 2.75 13.87
CA PHE A 56 -3.55 2.81 13.13
C PHE A 56 -2.66 1.61 13.40
N ASP A 57 -2.63 1.12 14.64
CA ASP A 57 -1.75 0.02 15.01
C ASP A 57 -2.23 -1.28 14.37
N LEU A 58 -3.55 -1.48 14.23
CA LEU A 58 -4.12 -2.57 13.43
C LEU A 58 -3.76 -2.48 11.94
N PHE A 59 -3.81 -1.28 11.35
CA PHE A 59 -3.37 -1.07 9.98
C PHE A 59 -1.87 -1.37 9.81
N GLU A 60 -1.04 -0.89 10.73
CA GLU A 60 0.40 -1.13 10.70
C GLU A 60 0.75 -2.62 10.91
N GLU A 61 0.02 -3.30 11.80
CA GLU A 61 0.15 -4.74 11.99
C GLU A 61 -0.21 -5.50 10.71
N TYR A 62 -1.30 -5.12 10.04
CA TYR A 62 -1.71 -5.71 8.76
C TYR A 62 -0.61 -5.56 7.70
N LEU A 63 -0.04 -4.35 7.57
CA LEU A 63 1.08 -4.10 6.65
C LEU A 63 2.26 -5.04 6.93
N LYS A 64 2.58 -5.31 8.19
CA LYS A 64 3.70 -6.18 8.57
C LYS A 64 3.43 -7.66 8.36
N ARG A 65 2.19 -8.11 8.55
CA ARG A 65 1.83 -9.54 8.59
C ARG A 65 1.34 -10.07 7.25
N ASP A 66 0.57 -9.28 6.52
CA ASP A 66 -0.25 -9.76 5.40
C ASP A 66 0.18 -9.21 4.05
N VAL A 67 0.96 -8.12 4.02
CA VAL A 67 1.41 -7.47 2.79
C VAL A 67 2.81 -7.95 2.41
N ARG A 68 3.02 -8.23 1.12
CA ARG A 68 4.26 -8.75 0.56
C ARG A 68 4.99 -7.69 -0.26
N PRO A 69 6.33 -7.78 -0.39
CA PRO A 69 7.08 -6.91 -1.27
C PRO A 69 6.47 -6.85 -2.69
N GLY A 70 6.22 -5.63 -3.14
CA GLY A 70 5.61 -5.32 -4.43
C GLY A 70 4.11 -5.09 -4.40
N ASP A 71 3.38 -5.57 -3.40
CA ASP A 71 1.94 -5.31 -3.25
C ASP A 71 1.68 -3.81 -3.18
N ALA A 72 0.58 -3.33 -3.78
CA ALA A 72 0.20 -1.93 -3.69
C ALA A 72 -0.96 -1.72 -2.71
N ILE A 73 -0.87 -0.63 -1.97
CA ILE A 73 -1.80 -0.25 -0.92
C ILE A 73 -2.30 1.15 -1.25
N ASP A 74 -3.59 1.23 -1.55
CA ASP A 74 -4.28 2.50 -1.72
C ASP A 74 -5.14 2.76 -0.48
N VAL A 75 -4.94 3.91 0.16
CA VAL A 75 -5.66 4.32 1.36
C VAL A 75 -6.53 5.53 1.05
N TYR A 76 -7.82 5.41 1.34
CA TYR A 76 -8.83 6.43 1.07
C TYR A 76 -9.63 6.76 2.32
N SER A 77 -10.16 7.98 2.38
CA SER A 77 -11.15 8.34 3.40
C SER A 77 -12.45 7.55 3.21
N PHE A 78 -13.04 7.02 4.28
CA PHE A 78 -14.37 6.41 4.27
C PHE A 78 -15.41 7.41 4.83
N PRO A 79 -16.70 7.39 4.44
CA PRO A 79 -17.36 6.50 3.46
C PRO A 79 -17.20 6.90 2.00
N HIS A 80 -16.63 8.07 1.68
CA HIS A 80 -16.77 8.64 0.34
C HIS A 80 -15.63 8.38 -0.64
N GLY A 81 -14.52 7.75 -0.23
CA GLY A 81 -13.39 7.41 -1.11
C GLY A 81 -12.77 8.58 -1.89
N SER A 82 -13.23 9.81 -1.62
CA SER A 82 -13.03 10.98 -2.48
C SER A 82 -11.68 11.63 -2.26
N LYS A 83 -11.06 11.35 -1.10
CA LYS A 83 -9.72 11.81 -0.76
C LYS A 83 -8.79 10.61 -0.62
N THR A 84 -7.78 10.58 -1.48
CA THR A 84 -6.60 9.75 -1.29
C THR A 84 -5.80 10.26 -0.10
N ILE A 85 -5.50 9.37 0.84
CA ILE A 85 -4.69 9.67 2.03
C ILE A 85 -3.25 9.28 1.76
N ALA A 86 -3.04 8.05 1.29
CA ALA A 86 -1.74 7.51 0.93
C ALA A 86 -1.90 6.49 -0.19
N ILE A 87 -0.91 6.43 -1.07
CA ILE A 87 -0.72 5.38 -2.07
C ILE A 87 0.75 5.02 -2.03
N GLY A 88 1.04 3.73 -2.14
CA GLY A 88 2.39 3.24 -2.30
C GLY A 88 2.44 1.72 -2.39
N LYS A 89 3.61 1.21 -2.73
CA LYS A 89 3.91 -0.21 -2.74
C LYS A 89 4.67 -0.61 -1.49
N PHE A 90 4.47 -1.85 -1.09
CA PHE A 90 5.23 -2.43 0.00
C PHE A 90 6.66 -2.75 -0.49
N PRO A 91 7.70 -2.27 0.20
CA PRO A 91 9.07 -2.43 -0.27
C PRO A 91 9.60 -3.84 0.01
N ASP A 92 10.69 -4.20 -0.66
CA ASP A 92 11.52 -5.33 -0.30
C ASP A 92 12.42 -5.03 0.92
N SER A 93 13.25 -5.99 1.31
CA SER A 93 14.18 -5.86 2.44
C SER A 93 15.25 -4.78 2.24
N GLU A 94 15.48 -4.33 1.01
CA GLU A 94 16.42 -3.26 0.67
C GLU A 94 15.72 -1.89 0.54
N GLY A 95 14.41 -1.83 0.79
CA GLY A 95 13.62 -0.60 0.67
C GLY A 95 13.15 -0.30 -0.75
N ARG A 96 13.38 -1.20 -1.72
CA ARG A 96 12.99 -0.99 -3.12
C ARG A 96 11.55 -1.40 -3.35
N VAL A 97 10.92 -0.77 -4.34
CA VAL A 97 9.60 -1.16 -4.86
C VAL A 97 9.71 -1.45 -6.36
N PRO A 98 8.84 -2.31 -6.94
CA PRO A 98 8.89 -2.60 -8.36
C PRO A 98 8.50 -1.36 -9.19
N ILE A 99 9.23 -1.14 -10.29
CA ILE A 99 8.91 -0.17 -11.33
C ILE A 99 7.74 -0.73 -12.15
N GLY A 100 6.64 0.01 -12.19
CA GLY A 100 5.39 -0.51 -12.77
C GLY A 100 4.86 -1.72 -11.98
N GLY A 101 3.77 -2.34 -12.46
CA GLY A 101 3.13 -3.45 -11.74
C GLY A 101 2.46 -3.03 -10.43
N ALA A 102 1.14 -3.06 -10.45
CA ALA A 102 0.17 -3.14 -9.35
C ALA A 102 -1.28 -3.07 -9.90
N TYR A 103 -1.41 -3.08 -11.23
CA TYR A 103 -2.57 -2.93 -12.08
C TYR A 103 -2.24 -3.58 -13.42
#